data_AF-A0A2S7SZP6-F1
#
_entry.id   AF-A0A2S7SZP6-F1
#
_cell.length_a   1.000
_cell.length_b   1.000
_cell.length_c   1.000
_cell.angle_alpha   90.00
_cell.angle_beta   90.00
_cell.angle_gamma   90.00
#
_symmetry.space_group_name_H-M   'P 1'
#
loop_
_entity.id
_entity.type
_entity.pdbx_description
1 polymer ?
#
loop_
_entity_poly.entity_id
_entity_poly.type
_entity_poly.pdbx_seq_one_letter_code
_entity_poly.pdbx_strand_id
1 'polypeptide(L)'
;MKFSSRLLCVICFLCLFSVTSSRASHVYSSEIFYNHVSDSTYNVSVTLYIDCVTGVPDLYTTLPDNRIFICAYDAHTLVDTFVLTRGIADTPVDMPNPCGIDAPTQCRSLTSIIPGVRKYTFSGTYTLPHRSATWRFICTGSTNQLLGRTGTTNLSDNGYLIALEADLNSLYHNSSPALGSFMPSYFCINSSSSYHPNATDPENDNLTFDLVAPVTIGNDSAYFLSDYTSPLAYKPPYTATSPLATAAGSFTFSNATGGMSFTPNKQQRSIVVYNIEERRGGVLVGTSQHEMIVLAEVCSDPYNIDSAATIYPVPANDKVFISLPTMQYSKVSVRNMLGQFIWEQPITYNVTQLNTSGFPAGIYFLILEGKTTRRVQKIVISR
;
A
#
# COMPACT_ATOMS: atom_id res chain seq x y z
N MET A 1 3.40 35.09 -51.66
CA MET A 1 3.57 33.66 -51.97
C MET A 1 2.28 32.93 -51.64
N LYS A 2 1.59 32.33 -52.63
CA LYS A 2 0.39 31.52 -52.40
C LYS A 2 0.85 30.09 -52.13
N PHE A 3 0.79 29.64 -50.88
CA PHE A 3 1.04 28.24 -50.55
C PHE A 3 -0.09 27.38 -51.11
N SER A 4 0.26 26.26 -51.76
CA SER A 4 -0.73 25.36 -52.36
C SER A 4 -1.52 24.64 -51.25
N SER A 5 -2.83 24.42 -51.47
CA SER A 5 -3.71 23.69 -50.54
C SER A 5 -3.16 22.31 -50.15
N ARG A 6 -2.34 21.68 -51.00
CA ARG A 6 -1.67 20.41 -50.70
C ARG A 6 -0.55 20.55 -49.67
N LEU A 7 0.17 21.68 -49.66
CA LEU A 7 1.21 21.95 -48.67
C LEU A 7 0.60 22.21 -47.28
N LEU A 8 -0.57 22.85 -47.24
CA LEU A 8 -1.31 23.08 -45.99
C LEU A 8 -1.81 21.77 -45.36
N CYS A 9 -2.29 20.81 -46.18
CA CYS A 9 -2.68 19.48 -45.69
C CYS A 9 -1.50 18.66 -45.17
N VAL A 10 -0.33 18.75 -45.81
CA VAL A 10 0.88 18.03 -45.36
C VAL A 10 1.39 18.59 -44.02
N ILE A 11 1.38 19.92 -43.83
CA ILE A 11 1.74 20.55 -42.56
C ILE A 11 0.74 20.17 -41.46
N CYS A 12 -0.57 20.14 -41.75
CA CYS A 12 -1.60 19.73 -40.80
C CYS A 12 -1.47 18.24 -40.42
N PHE A 13 -1.09 17.38 -41.37
CA PHE A 13 -0.82 15.96 -41.11
C PHE A 13 0.45 15.77 -40.26
N LEU A 14 1.51 16.54 -40.49
CA LEU A 14 2.75 16.52 -39.69
C LEU A 14 2.55 17.05 -38.25
N CYS A 15 1.66 18.03 -38.05
CA CYS A 15 1.29 18.50 -36.70
C CYS A 15 0.51 17.44 -35.90
N LEU A 16 -0.21 16.52 -36.56
CA LEU A 16 -0.92 15.41 -35.91
C LEU A 16 0.00 14.27 -35.43
N PHE A 17 1.27 14.24 -35.85
CA PHE A 17 2.27 13.26 -35.39
C PHE A 17 3.23 13.81 -34.32
N SER A 18 2.94 14.99 -33.75
CA SER A 18 3.65 15.46 -32.56
C SER A 18 3.20 14.68 -31.33
N VAL A 19 3.57 13.40 -31.25
CA VAL A 19 3.40 12.58 -30.04
C VAL A 19 4.34 13.11 -28.97
N THR A 20 3.82 13.94 -28.08
CA THR A 20 4.50 14.26 -26.83
C THR A 20 4.43 13.03 -25.93
N SER A 21 5.58 12.48 -25.57
CA SER A 21 5.65 11.42 -24.56
C SER A 21 5.16 11.97 -23.22
N SER A 22 4.05 11.44 -22.71
CA SER A 22 3.62 11.68 -21.32
C SER A 22 4.57 10.94 -20.37
N ARG A 23 5.20 11.66 -19.44
CA ARG A 23 6.06 11.09 -18.39
C ARG A 23 5.30 11.13 -17.07
N ALA A 24 4.62 10.04 -16.72
CA ALA A 24 4.02 9.87 -15.40
C ALA A 24 4.98 9.06 -14.52
N SER A 25 5.09 9.42 -13.23
CA SER A 25 5.94 8.70 -12.28
C SER A 25 5.30 7.42 -11.73
N HIS A 26 3.98 7.25 -11.86
CA HIS A 26 3.25 6.05 -11.39
C HIS A 26 3.50 5.69 -9.92
N VAL A 27 3.30 6.68 -9.05
CA VAL A 27 3.39 6.52 -7.60
C VAL A 27 2.16 5.77 -7.11
N TYR A 28 2.40 4.59 -6.57
CA TYR A 28 1.39 3.68 -6.05
C TYR A 28 1.10 3.94 -4.57
N SER A 29 2.09 4.41 -3.83
CA SER A 29 1.96 4.87 -2.46
C SER A 29 3.08 5.85 -2.15
N SER A 30 2.83 6.77 -1.24
CA SER A 30 3.81 7.77 -0.84
C SER A 30 3.57 8.26 0.59
N GLU A 31 4.65 8.61 1.25
CA GLU A 31 4.69 8.97 2.66
C GLU A 31 5.67 10.12 2.86
N ILE A 32 5.31 11.08 3.71
CA ILE A 32 6.19 12.15 4.20
C ILE A 32 6.24 12.11 5.73
N PHE A 33 7.44 12.20 6.28
CA PHE A 33 7.68 12.13 7.72
C PHE A 33 8.98 12.86 8.09
N TYR A 34 9.15 13.17 9.36
CA TYR A 34 10.35 13.81 9.88
C TYR A 34 10.77 13.19 11.22
N ASN A 35 12.07 13.22 11.50
CA ASN A 35 12.61 12.83 12.80
C ASN A 35 13.39 13.99 13.41
N HIS A 36 13.17 14.28 14.69
CA HIS A 36 13.99 15.25 15.41
C HIS A 36 15.42 14.73 15.56
N VAL A 37 16.41 15.57 15.26
CA VAL A 37 17.84 15.20 15.37
C VAL A 37 18.47 15.90 16.57
N SER A 38 18.38 17.23 16.59
CA SER A 38 18.89 18.08 17.68
C SER A 38 18.35 19.50 17.53
N ASP A 39 18.11 20.20 18.62
CA ASP A 39 17.63 21.59 18.63
C ASP A 39 16.44 21.83 17.67
N SER A 40 16.65 22.61 16.59
CA SER A 40 15.67 22.89 15.53
C SER A 40 15.97 22.12 14.24
N THR A 41 16.79 21.08 14.31
CA THR A 41 17.26 20.26 13.20
C THR A 41 16.48 18.97 13.11
N TYR A 42 15.95 18.70 11.92
CA TYR A 42 15.11 17.56 11.60
C TYR A 42 15.66 16.84 10.38
N ASN A 43 15.55 15.51 10.37
CA ASN A 43 15.73 14.71 9.17
C ASN A 43 14.37 14.47 8.53
N VAL A 44 14.09 15.16 7.43
CA VAL A 44 12.83 15.03 6.68
C VAL A 44 13.01 13.98 5.60
N SER A 45 12.01 13.12 5.45
CA SER A 45 12.04 12.00 4.52
C SER A 45 10.74 11.89 3.73
N VAL A 46 10.88 11.49 2.47
CA VAL A 46 9.78 11.11 1.59
C VAL A 46 10.07 9.72 1.04
N THR A 47 9.13 8.81 1.23
CA THR A 47 9.18 7.46 0.67
C THR A 47 8.15 7.35 -0.44
N LEU A 48 8.58 6.87 -1.61
CA LEU A 48 7.72 6.59 -2.77
C LEU A 48 7.76 5.10 -3.09
N TYR A 49 6.58 4.52 -3.31
CA TYR A 49 6.40 3.18 -3.84
C TYR A 49 5.92 3.31 -5.30
N ILE A 50 6.75 2.93 -6.25
CA ILE A 50 6.46 3.09 -7.69
C ILE A 50 6.06 1.75 -8.28
N ASP A 51 5.01 1.69 -9.09
CA ASP A 51 4.61 0.46 -9.75
C ASP A 51 5.65 -0.01 -10.79
N CYS A 52 5.75 -1.34 -10.96
CA CYS A 52 6.72 -1.96 -11.87
C CYS A 52 6.15 -2.27 -13.26
N VAL A 53 5.05 -1.63 -13.69
CA VAL A 53 4.32 -2.01 -14.91
C VAL A 53 5.11 -1.69 -16.20
N THR A 54 4.76 -2.39 -17.29
CA THR A 54 5.32 -2.18 -18.63
C THR A 54 5.16 -0.74 -19.10
N GLY A 55 6.26 -0.09 -19.50
CA GLY A 55 6.27 1.24 -20.10
C GLY A 55 6.61 2.39 -19.14
N VAL A 56 6.70 2.12 -17.83
CA VAL A 56 7.31 3.02 -16.86
C VAL A 56 8.75 2.56 -16.68
N PRO A 57 9.75 3.25 -17.27
CA PRO A 57 11.12 2.90 -16.97
C PRO A 57 11.39 3.30 -15.50
N ASP A 58 12.42 2.70 -14.90
CA ASP A 58 12.86 2.90 -13.51
C ASP A 58 12.64 4.34 -13.00
N LEU A 59 12.48 4.57 -11.69
CA LEU A 59 12.38 5.94 -11.13
C LEU A 59 13.50 6.85 -11.65
N TYR A 60 14.67 6.31 -12.00
CA TYR A 60 15.76 7.04 -12.67
C TYR A 60 15.36 7.75 -13.98
N THR A 61 14.31 7.30 -14.65
CA THR A 61 13.75 7.92 -15.86
C THR A 61 12.52 8.78 -15.59
N THR A 62 11.92 8.71 -14.39
CA THR A 62 10.76 9.52 -13.98
C THR A 62 11.11 10.59 -12.92
N LEU A 63 12.24 10.49 -12.24
CA LEU A 63 12.84 11.52 -11.39
C LEU A 63 14.36 11.50 -11.64
N PRO A 64 14.82 11.93 -12.82
CA PRO A 64 16.21 11.76 -13.26
C PRO A 64 17.25 12.44 -12.36
N ASP A 65 16.80 13.41 -11.56
CA ASP A 65 17.68 14.20 -10.72
C ASP A 65 18.01 13.52 -9.38
N ASN A 66 17.42 12.34 -9.06
CA ASN A 66 17.52 11.66 -7.75
C ASN A 66 17.28 12.60 -6.56
N ARG A 67 16.46 13.63 -6.78
CA ARG A 67 16.19 14.73 -5.87
C ARG A 67 14.70 15.04 -5.85
N ILE A 68 14.19 15.33 -4.66
CA ILE A 68 12.83 15.83 -4.43
C ILE A 68 12.95 17.12 -3.62
N PHE A 69 12.06 18.08 -3.86
CA PHE A 69 12.05 19.36 -3.16
C PHE A 69 10.97 19.36 -2.10
N ILE A 70 11.31 19.93 -0.95
CA ILE A 70 10.38 20.26 0.13
C ILE A 70 10.26 21.77 0.22
N CYS A 71 9.03 22.25 0.23
CA CYS A 71 8.73 23.62 0.63
C CYS A 71 8.44 23.64 2.12
N ALA A 72 9.18 24.45 2.87
CA ALA A 72 8.97 24.68 4.28
C ALA A 72 8.20 26.00 4.47
N TYR A 73 6.97 25.89 4.97
CA TYR A 73 6.13 27.02 5.31
C TYR A 73 6.07 27.22 6.81
N ASP A 74 5.95 28.47 7.23
CA ASP A 74 5.44 28.82 8.56
C ASP A 74 4.05 29.43 8.39
N ALA A 75 3.03 28.68 8.83
CA ALA A 75 1.65 28.87 8.42
C ALA A 75 1.51 28.87 6.88
N HIS A 76 1.24 30.03 6.29
CA HIS A 76 1.08 30.21 4.83
C HIS A 76 2.26 30.95 4.17
N THR A 77 3.31 31.27 4.94
CA THR A 77 4.47 31.99 4.40
C THR A 77 5.56 31.01 4.04
N LEU A 78 5.96 30.96 2.77
CA LEU A 78 7.11 30.18 2.35
C LEU A 78 8.36 30.75 3.02
N VAL A 79 9.04 29.92 3.82
CA VAL A 79 10.29 30.30 4.47
C VAL A 79 11.47 29.87 3.63
N ASP A 80 11.47 28.61 3.17
CA ASP A 80 12.59 28.04 2.43
C ASP A 80 12.16 26.86 1.55
N THR A 81 13.03 26.51 0.61
CA THR A 81 12.96 25.27 -0.15
C THR A 81 14.26 24.51 -0.02
N PHE A 82 14.19 23.23 0.34
CA PHE A 82 15.37 22.39 0.47
C PHE A 82 15.19 21.06 -0.27
N VAL A 83 16.30 20.37 -0.49
CA VAL A 83 16.37 19.17 -1.33
C VAL A 83 16.56 17.93 -0.48
N LEU A 84 15.74 16.92 -0.73
CA LEU A 84 15.97 15.55 -0.28
C LEU A 84 16.71 14.79 -1.36
N THR A 85 17.71 14.01 -0.96
CA THR A 85 18.48 13.15 -1.88
C THR A 85 18.09 11.70 -1.68
N ARG A 86 18.03 10.94 -2.78
CA ARG A 86 17.76 9.50 -2.74
C ARG A 86 18.85 8.76 -1.95
N GLY A 87 18.43 7.86 -1.06
CA GLY A 87 19.34 6.91 -0.42
C GLY A 87 19.97 5.93 -1.41
N ILE A 88 21.06 5.26 -1.00
CA ILE A 88 21.83 4.33 -1.84
C ILE A 88 21.22 2.93 -1.94
N ALA A 89 20.23 2.59 -1.12
CA ALA A 89 19.61 1.27 -1.07
C ALA A 89 18.22 1.30 -1.72
N ASP A 90 18.15 0.95 -3.00
CA ASP A 90 16.90 0.61 -3.68
C ASP A 90 16.59 -0.87 -3.38
N THR A 91 15.72 -1.14 -2.40
CA THR A 91 15.26 -2.50 -2.14
C THR A 91 13.99 -2.76 -2.96
N PRO A 92 13.97 -3.73 -3.89
CA PRO A 92 12.72 -4.23 -4.44
C PRO A 92 11.83 -4.67 -3.28
N VAL A 93 10.62 -4.12 -3.18
CA VAL A 93 9.68 -4.57 -2.17
C VAL A 93 8.60 -5.37 -2.88
N ASP A 94 8.75 -6.69 -2.82
CA ASP A 94 7.70 -7.57 -3.30
C ASP A 94 6.47 -7.37 -2.41
N MET A 95 5.37 -6.95 -3.04
CA MET A 95 4.09 -6.82 -2.40
C MET A 95 3.61 -8.22 -2.01
N PRO A 96 3.21 -8.47 -0.75
CA PRO A 96 2.70 -9.78 -0.35
C PRO A 96 1.49 -10.17 -1.20
N ASN A 97 1.51 -11.37 -1.79
CA ASN A 97 0.37 -11.87 -2.55
C ASN A 97 -0.65 -12.58 -1.62
N PRO A 98 -1.81 -11.98 -1.32
CA PRO A 98 -2.86 -12.59 -0.50
C PRO A 98 -3.56 -13.75 -1.23
N CYS A 99 -3.39 -13.88 -2.56
CA CYS A 99 -4.04 -14.91 -3.37
C CYS A 99 -3.34 -16.27 -3.26
N GLY A 100 -2.19 -16.36 -2.60
CA GLY A 100 -1.42 -17.60 -2.49
C GLY A 100 -0.84 -18.10 -3.82
N ILE A 101 -0.86 -17.27 -4.88
CA ILE A 101 -0.26 -17.61 -6.17
C ILE A 101 1.26 -17.40 -6.07
N ASP A 102 2.01 -18.49 -6.16
CA ASP A 102 3.46 -18.45 -6.26
C ASP A 102 3.88 -18.04 -7.69
N ALA A 103 3.84 -16.74 -7.95
CA ALA A 103 4.30 -16.16 -9.21
C ALA A 103 5.14 -14.89 -8.94
N PRO A 104 6.10 -14.56 -9.82
CA PRO A 104 6.91 -13.35 -9.69
C PRO A 104 6.03 -12.11 -9.74
N THR A 105 6.36 -11.07 -8.98
CA THR A 105 5.71 -9.74 -9.12
C THR A 105 6.11 -9.09 -10.45
N GLN A 106 5.38 -8.05 -10.87
CA GLN A 106 5.73 -7.23 -12.03
C GLN A 106 7.15 -6.65 -11.98
N CYS A 107 7.74 -6.49 -10.79
CA CYS A 107 9.13 -6.05 -10.63
C CYS A 107 10.16 -7.08 -11.08
N ARG A 108 9.79 -8.37 -11.12
CA ARG A 108 10.65 -9.47 -11.56
C ARG A 108 10.27 -9.98 -12.95
N SER A 109 8.99 -9.92 -13.29
CA SER A 109 8.48 -10.33 -14.60
C SER A 109 7.40 -9.36 -15.07
N LEU A 110 7.70 -8.57 -16.09
CA LEU A 110 6.79 -7.54 -16.61
C LEU A 110 5.47 -8.09 -17.16
N THR A 111 5.43 -9.39 -17.49
CA THR A 111 4.21 -10.09 -17.94
C THR A 111 3.39 -10.66 -16.78
N SER A 112 3.82 -10.45 -15.53
CA SER A 112 3.10 -10.94 -14.37
C SER A 112 1.77 -10.21 -14.16
N ILE A 113 0.79 -10.97 -13.70
CA ILE A 113 -0.51 -10.46 -13.23
C ILE A 113 -0.44 -9.95 -11.78
N ILE A 114 0.63 -10.26 -11.04
CA ILE A 114 0.81 -9.83 -9.65
C ILE A 114 1.51 -8.46 -9.66
N PRO A 115 0.86 -7.40 -9.16
CA PRO A 115 1.49 -6.10 -9.04
C PRO A 115 2.77 -6.15 -8.22
N GLY A 116 3.74 -5.34 -8.60
CA GLY A 116 4.96 -5.14 -7.85
C GLY A 116 5.25 -3.66 -7.71
N VAL A 117 5.89 -3.27 -6.60
CA VAL A 117 6.34 -1.91 -6.36
C VAL A 117 7.84 -1.87 -6.01
N ARG A 118 8.49 -0.76 -6.32
CA ARG A 118 9.85 -0.44 -5.83
C ARG A 118 9.77 0.70 -4.83
N LYS A 119 10.46 0.54 -3.71
CA LYS A 119 10.56 1.56 -2.66
C LYS A 119 11.77 2.44 -2.92
N TYR A 120 11.55 3.75 -2.93
CA TYR A 120 12.59 4.76 -3.01
C TYR A 120 12.42 5.71 -1.83
N THR A 121 13.49 5.95 -1.07
CA THR A 121 13.46 6.87 0.07
C THR A 121 14.42 8.02 -0.20
N PHE A 122 13.89 9.24 -0.07
CA PHE A 122 14.62 10.49 -0.17
C PHE A 122 14.67 11.10 1.22
N SER A 123 15.85 11.54 1.64
CA SER A 123 16.02 12.15 2.96
C SER A 123 16.99 13.32 2.91
N GLY A 124 16.84 14.23 3.86
CA GLY A 124 17.65 15.43 3.98
C GLY A 124 17.51 16.05 5.35
N THR A 125 18.60 16.60 5.86
CA THR A 125 18.60 17.33 7.13
C THR A 125 18.26 18.79 6.87
N TYR A 126 17.32 19.33 7.65
CA TYR A 126 16.91 20.72 7.60
C TYR A 126 16.90 21.31 9.00
N THR A 127 17.53 22.47 9.17
CA THR A 127 17.53 23.23 10.42
C THR A 127 16.57 24.40 10.27
N LEU A 128 15.47 24.38 11.03
CA LEU A 128 14.48 25.46 11.02
C LEU A 128 15.16 26.77 11.49
N PRO A 129 14.94 27.90 10.79
CA PRO A 129 15.55 29.18 11.16
C PRO A 129 15.05 29.72 12.51
N HIS A 130 13.85 29.32 12.92
CA HIS A 130 13.24 29.63 14.20
C HIS A 130 12.24 28.53 14.60
N ARG A 131 11.88 28.51 15.89
CA ARG A 131 10.81 27.62 16.37
C ARG A 131 9.44 28.24 16.08
N SER A 132 8.48 27.42 15.67
CA SER A 132 7.10 27.83 15.40
C SER A 132 6.15 26.66 15.67
N ALA A 133 4.87 26.97 15.94
CA ALA A 133 3.81 25.98 16.11
C ALA A 133 3.16 25.55 14.79
N THR A 134 3.51 26.20 13.67
CA THR A 134 2.79 26.12 12.41
C THR A 134 3.68 25.76 11.22
N TRP A 135 4.79 25.03 11.46
CA TRP A 135 5.59 24.55 10.35
C TRP A 135 4.79 23.56 9.51
N ARG A 136 4.89 23.68 8.19
CA ARG A 136 4.28 22.76 7.24
C ARG A 136 5.28 22.42 6.14
N PHE A 137 5.54 21.13 5.96
CA PHE A 137 6.38 20.60 4.88
C PHE A 137 5.47 20.10 3.76
N ILE A 138 5.70 20.61 2.54
CA ILE A 138 4.93 20.19 1.36
C ILE A 138 5.89 19.60 0.32
N CYS A 139 5.55 18.41 -0.17
CA CYS A 139 6.26 17.72 -1.25
C CYS A 139 5.35 17.50 -2.44
N THR A 140 5.74 17.99 -3.62
CA THR A 140 5.00 17.78 -4.87
C THR A 140 5.83 17.10 -5.97
N GLY A 141 7.14 16.89 -5.74
CA GLY A 141 8.06 16.23 -6.66
C GLY A 141 9.40 16.94 -6.82
N SER A 142 9.94 16.91 -8.04
CA SER A 142 11.21 17.52 -8.41
C SER A 142 11.02 18.82 -9.20
N THR A 143 12.10 19.58 -9.42
CA THR A 143 12.11 20.79 -10.26
C THR A 143 11.58 20.57 -11.67
N ASN A 144 11.78 19.37 -12.22
CA ASN A 144 11.48 19.08 -13.62
C ASN A 144 10.30 18.12 -13.80
N GLN A 145 9.78 17.55 -12.70
CA GLN A 145 8.72 16.55 -12.76
C GLN A 145 7.95 16.46 -11.44
N LEU A 146 6.63 16.62 -11.52
CA LEU A 146 5.71 16.40 -10.41
C LEU A 146 5.49 14.90 -10.17
N LEU A 147 5.08 14.58 -8.95
CA LEU A 147 4.64 13.24 -8.59
C LEU A 147 3.25 12.99 -9.19
N GLY A 148 3.19 12.02 -10.10
CA GLY A 148 1.98 11.45 -10.66
C GLY A 148 1.62 10.12 -9.99
N ARG A 149 0.37 10.02 -9.55
CA ARG A 149 -0.29 8.85 -8.97
C ARG A 149 -0.58 7.79 -10.04
N THR A 150 -0.43 6.52 -9.68
CA THR A 150 -0.95 5.41 -10.48
C THR A 150 -2.48 5.54 -10.59
N GLY A 151 -3.04 5.38 -11.80
CA GLY A 151 -4.45 5.68 -12.06
C GLY A 151 -5.43 4.97 -11.13
N THR A 152 -6.32 5.73 -10.48
CA THR A 152 -7.27 5.23 -9.47
C THR A 152 -8.70 5.17 -10.01
N THR A 153 -9.58 4.48 -9.30
CA THR A 153 -10.97 4.25 -9.74
C THR A 153 -12.02 4.90 -8.82
N ASN A 154 -11.60 5.39 -7.64
CA ASN A 154 -12.48 6.01 -6.66
C ASN A 154 -12.41 7.56 -6.63
N LEU A 155 -11.49 8.18 -7.38
CA LEU A 155 -11.41 9.64 -7.54
C LEU A 155 -12.14 10.16 -8.78
N SER A 156 -12.68 11.38 -8.70
CA SER A 156 -13.18 12.13 -9.86
C SER A 156 -12.06 12.40 -10.88
N ASP A 157 -12.43 12.70 -12.12
CA ASP A 157 -11.45 12.94 -13.18
C ASP A 157 -10.50 14.09 -12.78
N ASN A 158 -9.20 13.99 -13.14
CA ASN A 158 -8.07 14.87 -12.78
C ASN A 158 -7.31 14.57 -11.47
N GLY A 159 -7.61 13.49 -10.75
CA GLY A 159 -6.88 13.08 -9.54
C GLY A 159 -5.51 12.42 -9.76
N TYR A 160 -4.68 12.94 -10.69
CA TYR A 160 -3.43 12.28 -11.09
C TYR A 160 -2.18 12.80 -10.38
N LEU A 161 -2.19 14.01 -9.84
CA LEU A 161 -1.03 14.59 -9.15
C LEU A 161 -1.08 14.33 -7.66
N ILE A 162 0.09 14.26 -7.04
CA ILE A 162 0.29 14.05 -5.61
C ILE A 162 0.90 15.31 -5.00
N ALA A 163 0.32 15.75 -3.90
CA ALA A 163 0.99 16.57 -2.91
C ALA A 163 0.95 15.81 -1.57
N LEU A 164 2.04 15.88 -0.81
CA LEU A 164 2.17 15.30 0.52
C LEU A 164 2.45 16.38 1.53
N GLU A 165 1.88 16.24 2.71
CA GLU A 165 1.95 17.26 3.77
C GLU A 165 2.30 16.66 5.12
N ALA A 166 3.10 17.39 5.88
CA ALA A 166 3.37 17.11 7.28
C ALA A 166 3.51 18.41 8.05
N ASP A 167 2.73 18.56 9.11
CA ASP A 167 2.80 19.70 10.02
C ASP A 167 3.72 19.37 11.19
N LEU A 168 4.37 20.40 11.72
CA LEU A 168 5.29 20.30 12.85
C LEU A 168 5.13 21.50 13.78
N ASN A 169 4.94 21.21 15.07
CA ASN A 169 5.07 22.18 16.14
C ASN A 169 6.46 22.09 16.76
N SER A 170 7.41 22.84 16.20
CA SER A 170 8.81 22.82 16.65
C SER A 170 9.07 23.57 17.96
N LEU A 171 8.01 24.03 18.64
CA LEU A 171 8.11 24.40 20.06
C LEU A 171 8.43 23.16 20.92
N TYR A 172 8.08 21.97 20.43
CA TYR A 172 8.37 20.67 21.04
C TYR A 172 9.39 19.89 20.21
N HIS A 173 10.16 19.03 20.88
CA HIS A 173 10.92 17.98 20.19
C HIS A 173 9.94 16.89 19.78
N ASN A 174 9.77 16.69 18.48
CA ASN A 174 8.76 15.81 17.91
C ASN A 174 9.30 15.10 16.67
N SER A 175 9.04 13.81 16.56
CA SER A 175 9.36 12.98 15.41
C SER A 175 8.08 12.30 14.96
N SER A 176 7.74 12.39 13.68
CA SER A 176 6.53 11.77 13.14
C SER A 176 6.41 10.28 13.52
N PRO A 177 5.19 9.71 13.55
CA PRO A 177 5.01 8.31 13.92
C PRO A 177 5.59 7.40 12.85
N ALA A 178 6.32 6.38 13.27
CA ALA A 178 6.82 5.35 12.38
C ALA A 178 5.74 4.29 12.13
N LEU A 179 5.50 3.91 10.87
CA LEU A 179 4.52 2.89 10.52
C LEU A 179 5.17 1.51 10.38
N GLY A 180 4.67 0.53 11.14
CA GLY A 180 5.20 -0.85 11.13
C GLY A 180 4.80 -1.69 9.91
N SER A 181 3.68 -1.36 9.25
CA SER A 181 3.12 -2.15 8.14
C SER A 181 2.57 -1.29 6.99
N PHE A 182 3.13 -0.09 6.80
CA PHE A 182 2.73 0.77 5.70
C PHE A 182 3.30 0.31 4.36
N MET A 183 2.55 -0.60 3.75
CA MET A 183 2.80 -1.07 2.40
C MET A 183 1.51 -0.93 1.59
N PRO A 184 1.60 -0.53 0.32
CA PRO A 184 0.47 -0.68 -0.57
C PRO A 184 -0.03 -2.13 -0.50
N SER A 185 -1.34 -2.28 -0.49
CA SER A 185 -1.98 -3.52 -0.06
C SER A 185 -2.91 -4.08 -1.13
N TYR A 186 -2.81 -5.38 -1.31
CA TYR A 186 -3.55 -6.16 -2.28
C TYR A 186 -4.52 -7.07 -1.50
N PHE A 187 -5.79 -7.13 -1.91
CA PHE A 187 -6.86 -7.86 -1.21
C PHE A 187 -7.79 -8.59 -2.18
N CYS A 188 -8.39 -9.65 -1.66
CA CYS A 188 -9.34 -10.48 -2.40
C CYS A 188 -10.77 -9.97 -2.31
N ILE A 189 -11.43 -9.86 -3.46
CA ILE A 189 -12.87 -9.66 -3.51
C ILE A 189 -13.59 -10.82 -2.82
N ASN A 190 -14.67 -10.50 -2.11
CA ASN A 190 -15.51 -11.38 -1.30
C ASN A 190 -14.78 -12.05 -0.12
N SER A 191 -13.57 -11.60 0.22
CA SER A 191 -12.84 -12.06 1.40
C SER A 191 -12.75 -10.95 2.45
N SER A 192 -13.14 -11.26 3.68
CA SER A 192 -12.98 -10.33 4.80
C SER A 192 -11.49 -10.07 5.02
N SER A 193 -11.13 -8.79 5.03
CA SER A 193 -9.75 -8.32 5.10
C SER A 193 -9.63 -7.24 6.17
N SER A 194 -8.43 -7.11 6.72
CA SER A 194 -8.09 -6.01 7.62
C SER A 194 -6.71 -5.47 7.28
N TYR A 195 -6.52 -4.20 7.61
CA TYR A 195 -5.25 -3.50 7.49
C TYR A 195 -5.04 -2.67 8.74
N HIS A 196 -3.85 -2.76 9.31
CA HIS A 196 -3.46 -2.02 10.50
C HIS A 196 -2.12 -1.35 10.21
N PRO A 197 -2.01 -0.01 10.35
CA PRO A 197 -0.76 0.69 10.10
C PRO A 197 0.31 0.42 11.17
N ASN A 198 -0.12 -0.02 12.37
CA ASN A 198 0.75 -0.31 13.52
C ASN A 198 1.74 0.83 13.78
N ALA A 199 1.22 2.07 13.86
CA ALA A 199 2.06 3.24 14.08
C ALA A 199 2.64 3.25 15.50
N THR A 200 3.86 3.73 15.62
CA THR A 200 4.56 3.92 16.88
C THR A 200 5.14 5.33 16.95
N ASP A 201 4.89 6.00 18.06
CA ASP A 201 5.36 7.36 18.33
C ASP A 201 6.64 7.32 19.18
N PRO A 202 7.76 7.91 18.73
CA PRO A 202 9.01 7.90 19.50
C PRO A 202 8.95 8.64 20.83
N GLU A 203 8.11 9.67 20.95
CA GLU A 203 7.94 10.48 22.15
C GLU A 203 6.75 10.05 23.02
N ASN A 204 6.06 8.97 22.62
CA ASN A 204 4.88 8.41 23.25
C ASN A 204 3.70 9.41 23.34
N ASP A 205 3.49 10.16 22.26
CA ASP A 205 2.32 11.01 22.07
C ASP A 205 1.06 10.21 21.74
N ASN A 206 -0.10 10.84 21.96
CA ASN A 206 -1.36 10.24 21.61
C ASN A 206 -1.60 10.38 20.10
N LEU A 207 -1.65 9.25 19.41
CA LEU A 207 -1.94 9.19 17.99
C LEU A 207 -3.43 9.16 17.71
N THR A 208 -3.88 9.99 16.77
CA THR A 208 -5.22 9.90 16.17
C THR A 208 -5.07 9.73 14.67
N PHE A 209 -5.90 8.88 14.08
CA PHE A 209 -5.85 8.51 12.67
C PHE A 209 -7.14 8.96 12.00
N ASP A 210 -7.03 9.62 10.86
CA ASP A 210 -8.16 10.00 10.03
C ASP A 210 -7.95 9.57 8.59
N LEU A 211 -9.04 9.15 7.94
CA LEU A 211 -9.05 8.98 6.49
C LEU A 211 -9.49 10.28 5.83
N VAL A 212 -8.56 10.93 5.14
CA VAL A 212 -8.75 12.24 4.51
C VAL A 212 -8.74 12.11 2.99
N ALA A 213 -9.19 13.16 2.30
CA ALA A 213 -9.06 13.18 0.85
C ALA A 213 -7.58 13.37 0.46
N PRO A 214 -7.09 12.70 -0.60
CA PRO A 214 -5.78 13.02 -1.15
C PRO A 214 -5.79 14.45 -1.64
N VAL A 215 -4.64 15.09 -1.51
CA VAL A 215 -4.48 16.47 -1.96
C VAL A 215 -3.68 16.52 -3.26
N THR A 216 -3.95 17.55 -4.05
CA THR A 216 -3.18 17.91 -5.25
C THR A 216 -2.65 19.33 -5.10
N ILE A 217 -1.66 19.68 -5.91
CA ILE A 217 -1.23 21.07 -6.09
C ILE A 217 -2.44 21.90 -6.55
N GLY A 218 -2.65 23.05 -5.90
CA GLY A 218 -3.64 24.03 -6.31
C GLY A 218 -3.40 24.54 -7.74
N ASN A 219 -4.39 25.27 -8.25
CA ASN A 219 -4.44 25.89 -9.58
C ASN A 219 -3.40 27.00 -9.82
N ASP A 220 -2.33 27.07 -9.02
CA ASP A 220 -1.24 27.99 -9.24
C ASP A 220 -0.25 27.42 -10.26
N SER A 221 -0.01 28.21 -11.30
CA SER A 221 0.80 27.87 -12.47
C SER A 221 2.30 27.67 -12.18
N ALA A 222 2.74 27.91 -10.94
CA ALA A 222 4.07 27.56 -10.48
C ALA A 222 4.09 26.10 -10.04
N TYR A 223 4.50 25.21 -10.95
CA TYR A 223 5.04 23.90 -10.58
C TYR A 223 5.95 24.09 -9.35
N PHE A 224 5.88 23.22 -8.34
CA PHE A 224 6.78 23.12 -7.18
C PHE A 224 6.73 24.16 -6.02
N LEU A 225 5.96 25.27 -6.06
CA LEU A 225 5.98 26.32 -4.99
C LEU A 225 4.60 26.72 -4.41
N SER A 226 3.59 25.86 -4.45
CA SER A 226 2.28 26.22 -3.91
C SER A 226 2.16 25.88 -2.42
N ASP A 227 1.71 26.85 -1.60
CA ASP A 227 1.22 26.65 -0.23
C ASP A 227 -0.21 26.07 -0.21
N TYR A 228 -0.87 26.17 -1.36
CA TYR A 228 -2.25 25.77 -1.57
C TYR A 228 -2.31 24.38 -2.17
N THR A 229 -2.64 23.42 -1.33
CA THR A 229 -3.12 22.14 -1.80
C THR A 229 -4.64 22.12 -1.75
N SER A 230 -5.22 21.32 -2.62
CA SER A 230 -6.68 21.17 -2.70
C SER A 230 -7.07 19.71 -2.54
N PRO A 231 -8.06 19.40 -1.70
CA PRO A 231 -8.55 18.03 -1.58
C PRO A 231 -9.21 17.62 -2.89
N LEU A 232 -8.89 16.41 -3.36
CA LEU A 232 -9.51 15.82 -4.54
C LEU A 232 -10.89 15.24 -4.20
N ALA A 233 -11.83 15.40 -5.13
CA ALA A 233 -13.16 14.83 -4.97
C ALA A 233 -13.17 13.32 -5.30
N TYR A 234 -13.98 12.58 -4.54
CA TYR A 234 -14.23 11.16 -4.80
C TYR A 234 -15.39 11.00 -5.80
N LYS A 235 -15.34 9.93 -6.60
CA LYS A 235 -16.47 9.50 -7.43
C LYS A 235 -17.57 8.96 -6.51
N PRO A 236 -18.83 9.41 -6.62
CA PRO A 236 -19.92 8.81 -5.87
C PRO A 236 -20.01 7.29 -6.12
N PRO A 237 -20.28 6.46 -5.09
CA PRO A 237 -20.62 6.82 -3.71
C PRO A 237 -19.41 6.92 -2.75
N TYR A 238 -18.17 6.86 -3.25
CA TYR A 238 -16.98 6.84 -2.41
C TYR A 238 -16.74 8.20 -1.74
N THR A 239 -16.12 8.15 -0.56
CA THR A 239 -15.68 9.33 0.20
C THR A 239 -14.31 9.05 0.81
N ALA A 240 -13.65 10.08 1.36
CA ALA A 240 -12.44 9.89 2.15
C ALA A 240 -12.62 8.88 3.29
N THR A 241 -13.74 8.96 4.02
CA THR A 241 -14.05 8.07 5.15
C THR A 241 -14.65 6.72 4.76
N SER A 242 -14.98 6.51 3.49
CA SER A 242 -15.42 5.23 2.92
C SER A 242 -14.88 5.08 1.50
N PRO A 243 -13.55 4.90 1.33
CA PRO A 243 -12.90 5.02 0.03
C PRO A 243 -12.98 3.75 -0.81
N LEU A 244 -13.43 2.63 -0.23
CA LEU A 244 -13.44 1.30 -0.82
C LEU A 244 -14.85 0.84 -1.21
N ALA A 245 -14.96 0.12 -2.33
CA ALA A 245 -16.13 -0.65 -2.73
C ALA A 245 -16.18 -1.93 -1.89
N THR A 246 -17.11 -1.96 -0.94
CA THR A 246 -17.21 -3.03 0.04
C THR A 246 -18.63 -3.55 0.13
N ALA A 247 -18.78 -4.79 0.61
CA ALA A 247 -20.08 -5.32 1.00
C ALA A 247 -20.73 -4.35 2.01
N ALA A 248 -22.04 -4.09 1.84
CA ALA A 248 -22.75 -3.11 2.65
C ALA A 248 -22.55 -3.39 4.15
N GLY A 249 -22.14 -2.36 4.90
CA GLY A 249 -21.88 -2.45 6.34
C GLY A 249 -20.59 -3.17 6.75
N SER A 250 -19.75 -3.61 5.79
CA SER A 250 -18.50 -4.32 6.13
C SER A 250 -17.32 -3.39 6.39
N PHE A 251 -17.32 -2.17 5.85
CA PHE A 251 -16.24 -1.20 6.08
C PHE A 251 -16.32 -0.60 7.47
N THR A 252 -15.25 -0.74 8.24
CA THR A 252 -15.07 -0.13 9.56
C THR A 252 -13.68 0.49 9.65
N PHE A 253 -13.56 1.57 10.40
CA PHE A 253 -12.31 2.28 10.64
C PHE A 253 -12.25 2.73 12.09
N SER A 254 -11.09 2.62 12.72
CA SER A 254 -10.84 3.05 14.10
C SER A 254 -9.87 4.22 14.12
N ASN A 255 -10.34 5.41 14.47
CA ASN A 255 -9.49 6.59 14.60
C ASN A 255 -8.45 6.48 15.73
N ALA A 256 -8.61 5.52 16.66
CA ALA A 256 -7.65 5.29 17.74
C ALA A 256 -6.47 4.40 17.33
N THR A 257 -6.64 3.56 16.30
CA THR A 257 -5.62 2.57 15.91
C THR A 257 -5.22 2.65 14.44
N GLY A 258 -5.95 3.44 13.64
CA GLY A 258 -5.85 3.44 12.18
C GLY A 258 -6.27 2.12 11.54
N GLY A 259 -6.81 1.17 12.31
CA GLY A 259 -7.22 -0.12 11.78
C GLY A 259 -8.46 0.02 10.89
N MET A 260 -8.41 -0.56 9.69
CA MET A 260 -9.58 -0.74 8.84
C MET A 260 -9.90 -2.22 8.65
N SER A 261 -11.19 -2.55 8.64
CA SER A 261 -11.68 -3.89 8.25
C SER A 261 -12.77 -3.74 7.21
N PHE A 262 -12.77 -4.61 6.21
CA PHE A 262 -13.68 -4.52 5.07
C PHE A 262 -13.77 -5.84 4.30
N THR A 263 -14.85 -6.02 3.54
CA THR A 263 -14.98 -7.10 2.54
C THR A 263 -15.12 -6.46 1.16
N PRO A 264 -14.08 -6.43 0.30
CA PRO A 264 -14.20 -5.85 -1.02
C PRO A 264 -15.25 -6.61 -1.84
N ASN A 265 -16.09 -5.91 -2.61
CA ASN A 265 -17.14 -6.54 -3.43
C ASN A 265 -16.98 -6.26 -4.94
N LYS A 266 -15.94 -5.55 -5.33
CA LYS A 266 -15.69 -5.11 -6.70
C LYS A 266 -14.19 -5.00 -6.96
N GLN A 267 -13.77 -5.28 -8.19
CA GLN A 267 -12.41 -4.97 -8.65
C GLN A 267 -12.22 -3.46 -8.62
N GLN A 268 -11.22 -3.01 -7.88
CA GLN A 268 -11.05 -1.59 -7.62
C GLN A 268 -9.60 -1.27 -7.27
N ARG A 269 -9.11 -0.17 -7.83
CA ARG A 269 -7.90 0.51 -7.36
C ARG A 269 -8.31 1.77 -6.62
N SER A 270 -8.20 1.74 -5.30
CA SER A 270 -8.72 2.79 -4.42
C SER A 270 -7.62 3.55 -3.76
N ILE A 271 -7.66 4.88 -3.85
CA ILE A 271 -6.80 5.73 -3.02
C ILE A 271 -7.35 5.79 -1.60
N VAL A 272 -6.46 5.64 -0.63
CA VAL A 272 -6.72 5.79 0.80
C VAL A 272 -5.59 6.65 1.36
N VAL A 273 -5.93 7.70 2.09
CA VAL A 273 -4.95 8.60 2.70
C VAL A 273 -5.17 8.65 4.19
N TYR A 274 -4.14 8.26 4.94
CA TYR A 274 -4.08 8.44 6.38
C TYR A 274 -3.48 9.81 6.67
N ASN A 275 -4.17 10.60 7.49
CA ASN A 275 -3.58 11.69 8.23
C ASN A 275 -3.45 11.24 9.68
N ILE A 276 -2.22 11.26 10.22
CA ILE A 276 -1.95 10.84 11.59
C ILE A 276 -1.59 12.09 12.38
N GLU A 277 -2.40 12.43 13.37
CA GLU A 277 -2.13 13.52 14.31
C GLU A 277 -1.41 13.00 15.55
N GLU A 278 -0.38 13.72 15.98
CA GLU A 278 0.34 13.51 17.23
C GLU A 278 -0.08 14.57 18.23
N ARG A 279 -0.57 14.15 19.41
CA ARG A 279 -0.97 15.07 20.48
C ARG A 279 -0.25 14.80 21.79
N ARG A 280 0.48 15.81 22.25
CA ARG A 280 1.15 15.84 23.56
C ARG A 280 0.35 16.67 24.55
N GLY A 281 -0.21 16.03 25.56
CA GLY A 281 -1.06 16.73 26.55
C GLY A 281 -2.26 17.48 25.93
N GLY A 282 -2.79 16.97 24.81
CA GLY A 282 -3.90 17.58 24.06
C GLY A 282 -3.51 18.60 23.00
N VAL A 283 -2.25 19.07 22.99
CA VAL A 283 -1.72 20.00 21.98
C VAL A 283 -1.26 19.22 20.76
N LEU A 284 -1.64 19.65 19.55
CA LEU A 284 -1.12 19.10 18.30
C LEU A 284 0.37 19.43 18.19
N VAL A 285 1.21 18.40 18.10
CA VAL A 285 2.66 18.54 18.00
C VAL A 285 3.20 18.17 16.62
N GLY A 286 2.44 17.40 15.85
CA GLY A 286 2.82 17.02 14.50
C GLY A 286 1.69 16.33 13.74
N THR A 287 1.85 16.29 12.42
CA THR A 287 1.09 15.41 11.54
C THR A 287 2.01 14.68 10.57
N SER A 288 1.58 13.50 10.12
CA SER A 288 2.18 12.82 8.97
C SER A 288 1.11 12.28 8.04
N GLN A 289 1.34 12.41 6.74
CA GLN A 289 0.42 11.97 5.72
C GLN A 289 0.98 10.77 4.95
N HIS A 290 0.12 9.76 4.81
CA HIS A 290 0.47 8.50 4.17
C HIS A 290 -0.61 8.16 3.15
N GLU A 291 -0.25 8.25 1.87
CA GLU A 291 -1.11 7.93 0.75
C GLU A 291 -0.81 6.52 0.24
N MET A 292 -1.83 5.69 0.10
CA MET A 292 -1.70 4.34 -0.44
C MET A 292 -2.81 4.00 -1.40
N ILE A 293 -2.45 3.20 -2.40
CA ILE A 293 -3.43 2.46 -3.19
C ILE A 293 -3.73 1.12 -2.51
N VAL A 294 -5.02 0.90 -2.28
CA VAL A 294 -5.62 -0.39 -1.94
C VAL A 294 -6.14 -1.02 -3.23
N LEU A 295 -5.66 -2.21 -3.55
CA LEU A 295 -6.08 -2.96 -4.72
C LEU A 295 -6.95 -4.14 -4.32
N ALA A 296 -8.20 -4.16 -4.80
CA ALA A 296 -9.10 -5.29 -4.69
C ALA A 296 -9.19 -6.01 -6.04
N GLU A 297 -8.87 -7.31 -6.09
CA GLU A 297 -8.99 -8.12 -7.31
C GLU A 297 -9.70 -9.45 -7.05
N VAL A 298 -10.09 -10.11 -8.14
CA VAL A 298 -10.54 -11.49 -8.08
C VAL A 298 -9.35 -12.37 -7.76
N CYS A 299 -9.39 -12.98 -6.59
CA CYS A 299 -8.45 -14.03 -6.22
C CYS A 299 -8.99 -15.35 -6.75
N SER A 300 -8.35 -15.89 -7.78
CA SER A 300 -8.43 -17.33 -8.01
C SER A 300 -7.56 -17.99 -6.96
N ASP A 301 -8.14 -18.85 -6.12
CA ASP A 301 -7.32 -19.83 -5.41
C ASP A 301 -6.53 -20.59 -6.50
N PRO A 302 -5.19 -20.57 -6.53
CA PRO A 302 -4.42 -21.37 -7.49
C PRO A 302 -4.69 -22.86 -7.32
N TYR A 303 -5.35 -23.21 -6.21
CA TYR A 303 -5.76 -24.52 -5.86
C TYR A 303 -7.25 -24.76 -6.19
N ASN A 304 -7.54 -25.77 -7.02
CA ASN A 304 -8.91 -26.27 -7.11
C ASN A 304 -9.31 -26.83 -5.74
N ILE A 305 -10.43 -26.36 -5.19
CA ILE A 305 -11.04 -26.95 -3.99
C ILE A 305 -11.60 -28.30 -4.39
N ASP A 306 -10.82 -29.38 -4.20
CA ASP A 306 -11.33 -30.73 -4.41
C ASP A 306 -11.96 -31.29 -3.11
N SER A 307 -13.28 -31.41 -3.14
CA SER A 307 -14.12 -32.04 -2.13
C SER A 307 -13.94 -33.56 -1.99
N ALA A 308 -13.15 -34.23 -2.83
CA ALA A 308 -13.14 -35.69 -2.91
C ALA A 308 -12.34 -36.41 -1.80
N ALA A 309 -11.49 -35.71 -1.03
CA ALA A 309 -10.82 -36.31 0.14
C ALA A 309 -11.81 -36.67 1.28
N THR A 310 -11.69 -37.86 1.84
CA THR A 310 -12.47 -38.31 3.00
C THR A 310 -11.55 -38.41 4.21
N ILE A 311 -11.89 -37.69 5.30
CA ILE A 311 -11.10 -37.68 6.54
C ILE A 311 -11.90 -38.38 7.64
N TYR A 312 -11.34 -39.43 8.26
CA TYR A 312 -12.04 -40.25 9.26
C TYR A 312 -11.09 -41.00 10.21
N PRO A 313 -11.52 -41.39 11.43
CA PRO A 313 -12.73 -40.91 12.08
C PRO A 313 -12.57 -39.44 12.50
N VAL A 314 -13.68 -38.71 12.53
CA VAL A 314 -13.77 -37.40 13.16
C VAL A 314 -15.07 -37.41 13.99
N PRO A 315 -15.03 -37.31 15.33
CA PRO A 315 -13.84 -37.08 16.16
C PRO A 315 -12.82 -38.24 16.14
N ALA A 316 -11.54 -37.90 16.31
CA ALA A 316 -10.44 -38.85 16.41
C ALA A 316 -9.87 -38.91 17.83
N ASN A 317 -9.29 -40.05 18.16
CA ASN A 317 -8.52 -40.22 19.39
C ASN A 317 -7.02 -40.23 19.04
N ASP A 318 -6.51 -41.37 18.57
CA ASP A 318 -5.07 -41.55 18.37
C ASP A 318 -4.62 -41.41 16.92
N LYS A 319 -5.56 -41.46 15.98
CA LYS A 319 -5.27 -41.43 14.55
C LYS A 319 -6.42 -40.87 13.73
N VAL A 320 -6.05 -40.24 12.62
CA VAL A 320 -6.93 -39.79 11.54
C VAL A 320 -6.43 -40.40 10.24
N PHE A 321 -7.32 -40.90 9.40
CA PHE A 321 -7.05 -41.35 8.05
C PHE A 321 -7.51 -40.29 7.05
N ILE A 322 -6.69 -40.09 6.03
CA ILE A 322 -6.97 -39.24 4.88
C ILE A 322 -7.06 -40.18 3.69
N SER A 323 -8.26 -40.36 3.14
CA SER A 323 -8.52 -41.16 1.94
C SER A 323 -8.72 -40.26 0.75
N LEU A 324 -7.90 -40.44 -0.28
CA LEU A 324 -7.87 -39.65 -1.50
C LEU A 324 -8.29 -40.54 -2.69
N PRO A 325 -9.29 -40.11 -3.48
CA PRO A 325 -9.68 -40.85 -4.68
C PRO A 325 -8.63 -40.73 -5.80
N THR A 326 -7.86 -39.63 -5.80
CA THR A 326 -6.73 -39.39 -6.71
C THR A 326 -5.56 -38.79 -5.91
N MET A 327 -4.32 -39.10 -6.33
CA MET A 327 -3.08 -38.60 -5.70
C MET A 327 -2.76 -37.16 -6.09
N GLN A 328 -3.66 -36.25 -5.75
CA GLN A 328 -3.54 -34.83 -6.06
C GLN A 328 -2.84 -34.02 -4.96
N TYR A 329 -2.83 -34.51 -3.72
CA TYR A 329 -2.15 -33.87 -2.59
C TYR A 329 -0.83 -34.57 -2.32
N SER A 330 0.22 -33.80 -2.06
CA SER A 330 1.57 -34.28 -1.75
C SER A 330 1.95 -34.10 -0.29
N LYS A 331 1.20 -33.29 0.47
CA LYS A 331 1.48 -32.98 1.86
C LYS A 331 0.21 -32.76 2.68
N VAL A 332 0.26 -33.09 3.96
CA VAL A 332 -0.71 -32.65 4.97
C VAL A 332 0.00 -31.90 6.08
N SER A 333 -0.57 -30.78 6.53
CA SER A 333 -0.18 -30.08 7.75
C SER A 333 -1.36 -29.89 8.70
N VAL A 334 -1.09 -29.69 9.98
CA VAL A 334 -2.09 -29.52 11.04
C VAL A 334 -1.80 -28.23 11.80
N ARG A 335 -2.85 -27.44 12.01
CA ARG A 335 -2.81 -26.23 12.85
C ARG A 335 -3.88 -26.30 13.94
N ASN A 336 -3.62 -25.66 15.08
CA ASN A 336 -4.64 -25.53 16.15
C ASN A 336 -5.62 -24.37 15.86
N MET A 337 -6.58 -24.13 16.76
CA MET A 337 -7.56 -23.03 16.62
C MET A 337 -6.96 -21.62 16.56
N LEU A 338 -5.73 -21.44 17.06
CA LEU A 338 -5.00 -20.17 17.00
C LEU A 338 -4.17 -20.04 15.71
N GLY A 339 -4.26 -21.01 14.80
CA GLY A 339 -3.48 -21.04 13.55
C GLY A 339 -2.01 -21.44 13.73
N GLN A 340 -1.59 -21.85 14.93
CA GLN A 340 -0.22 -22.29 15.20
C GLN A 340 0.02 -23.65 14.54
N PHE A 341 1.21 -23.81 13.94
CA PHE A 341 1.66 -25.07 13.35
C PHE A 341 1.85 -26.14 14.42
N ILE A 342 1.31 -27.34 14.19
CA ILE A 342 1.43 -28.49 15.09
C ILE A 342 2.26 -29.60 14.46
N TRP A 343 1.98 -29.94 13.21
CA TRP A 343 2.56 -31.11 12.55
C TRP A 343 2.47 -31.02 11.03
N GLU A 344 3.37 -31.69 10.31
CA GLU A 344 3.21 -31.99 8.88
C GLU A 344 3.81 -33.34 8.50
N GLN A 345 3.33 -33.92 7.41
CA GLN A 345 3.92 -35.11 6.78
C GLN A 345 3.60 -35.15 5.27
N PRO A 346 4.45 -35.81 4.46
CA PRO A 346 4.14 -36.08 3.06
C PRO A 346 2.95 -37.03 2.93
N ILE A 347 2.22 -36.92 1.81
CA ILE A 347 1.19 -37.85 1.38
C ILE A 347 1.75 -38.65 0.21
N THR A 348 2.02 -39.92 0.45
CA THR A 348 2.61 -40.84 -0.56
C THR A 348 1.63 -41.90 -1.04
N TYR A 349 0.51 -42.08 -0.34
CA TYR A 349 -0.49 -43.11 -0.62
C TYR A 349 -1.91 -42.55 -0.59
N ASN A 350 -2.81 -43.18 -1.36
CA ASN A 350 -4.23 -42.82 -1.40
C ASN A 350 -4.89 -42.87 -0.03
N VAL A 351 -4.41 -43.72 0.88
CA VAL A 351 -4.82 -43.70 2.29
C VAL A 351 -3.59 -43.40 3.13
N THR A 352 -3.59 -42.23 3.77
CA THR A 352 -2.51 -41.77 4.65
C THR A 352 -3.01 -41.70 6.09
N GLN A 353 -2.26 -42.31 7.02
CA GLN A 353 -2.55 -42.23 8.45
C GLN A 353 -1.78 -41.07 9.06
N LEU A 354 -2.48 -40.22 9.82
CA LEU A 354 -1.92 -39.20 10.70
C LEU A 354 -2.01 -39.70 12.13
N ASN A 355 -0.89 -39.71 12.85
CA ASN A 355 -0.86 -40.02 14.28
C ASN A 355 -1.24 -38.76 15.09
N THR A 356 -2.37 -38.79 15.78
CA THR A 356 -2.86 -37.70 16.63
C THR A 356 -2.73 -38.01 18.11
N SER A 357 -2.07 -39.10 18.49
CA SER A 357 -1.93 -39.54 19.88
C SER A 357 -1.16 -38.57 20.78
N GLY A 358 -0.40 -37.64 20.21
CA GLY A 358 0.27 -36.56 20.96
C GLY A 358 -0.55 -35.27 21.05
N PHE A 359 -1.71 -35.19 20.38
CA PHE A 359 -2.46 -33.94 20.30
C PHE A 359 -3.41 -33.81 21.50
N PRO A 360 -3.43 -32.65 22.18
CA PRO A 360 -4.48 -32.33 23.15
C PRO A 360 -5.90 -32.47 22.58
N ALA A 361 -6.88 -32.70 23.45
CA ALA A 361 -8.29 -32.66 23.04
C ALA A 361 -8.65 -31.24 22.57
N GLY A 362 -9.36 -31.14 21.45
CA GLY A 362 -9.69 -29.84 20.86
C GLY A 362 -9.99 -29.88 19.37
N ILE A 363 -10.16 -28.69 18.78
CA ILE A 363 -10.39 -28.51 17.35
C ILE A 363 -9.07 -28.19 16.65
N TYR A 364 -8.84 -28.85 15.51
CA TYR A 364 -7.69 -28.62 14.66
C TYR A 364 -8.13 -28.43 13.21
N PHE A 365 -7.27 -27.78 12.43
CA PHE A 365 -7.43 -27.63 10.99
C PHE A 365 -6.36 -28.44 10.28
N LEU A 366 -6.80 -29.44 9.53
CA LEU A 366 -5.97 -30.26 8.67
C LEU A 366 -5.94 -29.61 7.28
N ILE A 367 -4.76 -29.32 6.77
CA ILE A 367 -4.51 -28.64 5.51
C ILE A 367 -3.82 -29.61 4.57
N LEU A 368 -4.52 -30.07 3.53
CA LEU A 368 -3.98 -30.86 2.43
C LEU A 368 -3.44 -29.92 1.36
N GLU A 369 -2.23 -30.15 0.87
CA GLU A 369 -1.56 -29.33 -0.14
C GLU A 369 -1.03 -30.23 -1.27
N GLY A 370 -1.32 -29.85 -2.50
CA GLY A 370 -0.89 -30.48 -3.74
C GLY A 370 -0.17 -29.49 -4.64
N LYS A 371 0.07 -29.87 -5.91
CA LYS A 371 0.72 -28.96 -6.88
C LYS A 371 -0.20 -27.79 -7.26
N THR A 372 -1.49 -28.09 -7.47
CA THR A 372 -2.55 -27.13 -7.84
C THR A 372 -3.88 -27.52 -7.19
N THR A 373 -3.88 -28.32 -6.12
CA THR A 373 -5.03 -28.47 -5.21
C THR A 373 -4.68 -28.22 -3.74
N ARG A 374 -5.65 -27.72 -2.95
CA ARG A 374 -5.52 -27.45 -1.52
C ARG A 374 -6.88 -27.64 -0.87
N ARG A 375 -6.90 -28.18 0.34
CA ARG A 375 -8.13 -28.33 1.12
C ARG A 375 -7.86 -28.12 2.60
N VAL A 376 -8.76 -27.40 3.25
CA VAL A 376 -8.80 -27.28 4.71
C VAL A 376 -9.98 -28.09 5.25
N GLN A 377 -9.72 -28.95 6.23
CA GLN A 377 -10.73 -29.75 6.90
C GLN A 377 -10.62 -29.55 8.41
N LYS A 378 -11.73 -29.18 9.05
CA LYS A 378 -11.85 -29.21 10.51
C LYS A 378 -11.86 -30.66 10.99
N ILE A 379 -11.03 -30.97 11.98
CA ILE A 379 -11.04 -32.24 12.73
C ILE A 379 -11.19 -31.94 14.23
N VAL A 380 -11.73 -32.90 14.97
CA VAL A 380 -11.92 -32.82 16.43
C VAL A 380 -11.16 -33.98 17.05
N ILE A 381 -10.34 -33.70 18.07
CA ILE A 381 -9.69 -34.70 18.91
C ILE A 381 -10.45 -34.79 20.22
N SER A 382 -10.99 -35.97 20.56
CA SER A 382 -12.03 -36.14 21.60
C SER A 382 -11.62 -36.98 22.81
N ARG A 383 -10.33 -37.15 23.05
CA ARG A 383 -9.83 -37.99 24.15
C ARG A 383 -10.44 -37.67 25.50
#